data_AF-A0A2D4LFP1-F1
#
_entry.id   AF-A0A2D4LFP1-F1
#
_cell.length_a   1.000
_cell.length_b   1.000
_cell.length_c   1.000
_cell.angle_alpha   90.00
_cell.angle_beta   90.00
_cell.angle_gamma   90.00
#
_symmetry.space_group_name_H-M   'P 1'
#
loop_
_entity.id
_entity.type
_entity.pdbx_description
1 polymer ?
#
loop_
_entity_poly.entity_id
_entity_poly.type
_entity_poly.pdbx_seq_one_letter_code
_entity_poly.pdbx_strand_id
1 'polypeptide(L)'
;HVQAVITVNSTRRGDLNINMTSPMGTKSILLSRRPRDDDSKVGFDKWPFMTTHSWGEDPRGTWVLEVGFVGILPQKGVLKEWTLMLHGTQSAPYIDQIVKDYQSKLAMTKKEELEEELDEAVERSLKSILNKN
;
A
#
# COMPACT_ATOMS: atom_id res chain seq x y z
N HIS A 1 -0.83 4.18 9.05
CA HIS A 1 -0.29 4.50 7.71
C HIS A 1 1.22 4.24 7.71
N VAL A 2 1.83 4.09 6.53
CA VAL A 2 3.26 3.76 6.39
C VAL A 2 3.96 4.82 5.58
N GLN A 3 5.19 5.18 5.97
CA GLN A 3 6.04 6.10 5.21
C GLN A 3 7.39 5.46 4.89
N ALA A 4 7.87 5.71 3.67
CA ALA A 4 9.24 5.42 3.26
C ALA A 4 9.94 6.75 2.97
N VAL A 5 10.87 7.13 3.85
CA VAL A 5 11.70 8.32 3.67
C VAL A 5 12.90 7.91 2.84
N ILE A 6 13.03 8.46 1.64
CA ILE A 6 14.01 7.98 0.65
C ILE A 6 14.93 9.11 0.23
N THR A 7 16.24 8.80 0.20
CA THR A 7 17.26 9.61 -0.43
C THR A 7 17.84 8.84 -1.62
N VAL A 8 17.54 9.29 -2.84
CA VAL A 8 17.98 8.67 -4.10
C VAL A 8 18.38 9.74 -5.10
N ASN A 9 19.57 9.62 -5.69
CA ASN A 9 19.93 10.46 -6.83
C ASN A 9 19.59 9.75 -8.15
N SER A 10 19.35 10.53 -9.19
CA SER A 10 19.07 10.00 -10.52
C SER A 10 19.51 10.99 -11.59
N THR A 11 19.95 10.47 -12.73
CA THR A 11 20.18 11.25 -13.95
C THR A 11 18.89 11.82 -14.53
N ARG A 12 17.72 11.25 -14.20
CA ARG A 12 16.40 11.78 -14.57
C ARG A 12 15.31 11.32 -13.59
N ARG A 13 14.90 12.21 -12.69
CA ARG A 13 13.95 11.93 -11.60
C ARG A 13 12.59 11.44 -12.10
N GLY A 14 12.09 11.96 -13.22
CA GLY A 14 10.79 11.56 -13.76
C GLY A 14 10.71 10.13 -14.25
N ASP A 15 11.84 9.46 -14.48
CA ASP A 15 11.87 8.04 -14.84
C ASP A 15 12.00 7.12 -13.61
N LEU A 16 12.13 7.65 -12.39
CA LEU A 16 12.07 6.83 -11.18
C LEU A 16 10.67 6.23 -11.00
N ASN A 17 10.64 4.94 -10.70
CA ASN A 17 9.47 4.24 -10.21
C ASN A 17 9.80 3.59 -8.86
N ILE A 18 8.96 3.84 -7.85
CA ILE A 18 9.16 3.34 -6.49
C ILE A 18 7.90 2.62 -6.06
N ASN A 19 8.05 1.35 -5.71
CA ASN A 19 6.99 0.54 -5.13
C ASN A 19 7.42 -0.02 -3.77
N MET A 20 6.46 -0.30 -2.90
CA MET A 20 6.68 -0.95 -1.63
C MET A 20 5.68 -2.08 -1.44
N THR A 21 6.16 -3.23 -0.98
CA THR A 21 5.30 -4.39 -0.66
C THR A 21 5.38 -4.68 0.83
N SER A 22 4.21 -4.83 1.46
CA SER A 22 4.10 -5.17 2.89
C SER A 22 4.40 -6.66 3.15
N PRO A 23 4.65 -7.05 4.40
CA PRO A 23 4.84 -8.45 4.76
C PRO A 23 3.65 -9.36 4.42
N MET A 24 2.43 -8.81 4.38
CA MET A 24 1.22 -9.54 3.99
C MET A 24 0.98 -9.56 2.47
N GLY A 25 1.86 -8.94 1.68
CA GLY A 25 1.85 -9.01 0.21
C GLY A 25 1.19 -7.84 -0.50
N THR A 26 0.72 -6.81 0.23
CA THR A 26 0.07 -5.64 -0.37
C THR A 26 1.09 -4.73 -1.04
N LYS A 27 0.93 -4.51 -2.34
CA LYS A 27 1.81 -3.64 -3.14
C LYS A 27 1.26 -2.22 -3.23
N SER A 28 2.08 -1.24 -2.84
CA SER A 28 1.81 0.19 -2.92
C SER A 28 2.71 0.85 -3.95
N ILE A 29 2.15 1.63 -4.87
CA ILE A 29 2.91 2.51 -5.77
C ILE A 29 3.19 3.81 -5.01
N LEU A 30 4.45 4.03 -4.63
CA LEU A 30 4.87 5.23 -3.91
C LEU A 30 5.21 6.38 -4.87
N LEU A 31 5.76 6.04 -6.04
CA LEU A 31 6.06 6.98 -7.11
C LEU A 31 5.89 6.28 -8.46
N SER A 32 5.01 6.81 -9.28
CA SER A 32 4.90 6.43 -10.68
C SER A 32 5.76 7.33 -11.57
N ARG A 33 6.10 6.85 -12.76
CA ARG A 33 6.82 7.62 -13.78
C ARG A 33 6.10 8.94 -14.09
N ARG A 34 6.85 10.04 -14.14
CA ARG A 34 6.38 11.37 -14.50
C ARG A 34 7.12 11.89 -15.74
N PRO A 35 6.57 11.72 -16.97
CA PRO A 35 7.30 12.02 -18.21
C PRO A 35 7.80 13.45 -18.37
N ARG A 36 7.14 14.43 -17.72
CA ARG A 36 7.51 15.86 -17.77
C ARG A 36 8.48 16.30 -16.67
N ASP A 37 8.87 15.39 -15.78
CA ASP A 37 9.86 15.69 -14.73
C ASP A 37 11.27 15.35 -15.25
N ASP A 38 11.96 16.36 -15.77
CA ASP A 38 13.30 16.25 -16.36
C ASP A 38 14.42 16.65 -15.39
N ASP A 39 14.13 16.75 -14.09
CA ASP A 39 15.12 17.03 -13.06
C ASP A 39 16.23 15.96 -13.06
N SER A 40 17.46 16.40 -13.25
CA SER A 40 18.68 15.58 -13.34
C SER A 40 19.69 15.89 -12.24
N LYS A 41 19.34 16.77 -11.29
CA LYS A 41 20.31 17.35 -10.34
C LYS A 41 20.30 16.65 -9.00
N VAL A 42 19.11 16.43 -8.42
CA VAL A 42 18.99 16.05 -7.00
C VAL A 42 18.38 14.65 -6.83
N GLY A 43 17.36 14.32 -7.62
CA GLY A 43 16.49 13.17 -7.34
C GLY A 43 15.56 13.48 -6.16
N PHE A 44 15.59 12.64 -5.13
CA PHE A 44 14.87 12.86 -3.87
C PHE A 44 15.87 12.87 -2.71
N ASP A 45 15.73 13.83 -1.80
CA ASP A 45 16.52 13.95 -0.58
C ASP A 45 15.58 13.90 0.62
N LYS A 46 15.72 12.85 1.44
CA LYS A 46 14.88 12.57 2.61
C LYS A 46 13.38 12.77 2.35
N TRP A 47 12.90 12.35 1.18
CA TRP A 47 11.51 12.57 0.77
C TRP A 47 10.58 11.53 1.40
N PRO A 48 9.54 11.92 2.16
CA PRO A 48 8.65 10.99 2.86
C PRO A 48 7.49 10.53 1.97
N PHE A 49 7.71 9.48 1.16
CA PHE A 49 6.62 8.81 0.46
C PHE A 49 5.70 8.11 1.46
N MET A 50 4.39 8.08 1.20
CA MET A 50 3.40 7.56 2.13
C MET A 50 2.39 6.66 1.42
N THR A 51 1.94 5.62 2.11
CA THR A 51 0.82 4.76 1.69
C THR A 51 -0.13 4.46 2.85
N THR A 52 -1.41 4.33 2.52
CA THR A 52 -2.47 3.81 3.40
C THR A 52 -2.95 2.42 2.98
N HIS A 53 -2.44 1.83 1.89
CA HIS A 53 -2.97 0.58 1.35
C HIS A 53 -2.83 -0.60 2.32
N SER A 54 -1.82 -0.57 3.20
CA SER A 54 -1.59 -1.61 4.21
C SER A 54 -2.21 -1.28 5.57
N TRP A 55 -3.29 -0.51 5.61
CA TRP A 55 -3.97 -0.20 6.86
C TRP A 55 -4.61 -1.45 7.46
N GLY A 56 -4.39 -1.68 8.75
CA GLY A 56 -4.95 -2.85 9.47
C GLY A 56 -4.14 -4.14 9.32
N GLU A 57 -3.11 -4.15 8.46
CA GLU A 57 -2.20 -5.29 8.36
C GLU A 57 -1.27 -5.39 9.59
N ASP A 58 -0.81 -6.62 9.86
CA ASP A 58 0.31 -6.84 10.77
C ASP A 58 1.61 -6.40 10.08
N PRO A 59 2.30 -5.35 10.56
CA PRO A 59 3.47 -4.83 9.89
C PRO A 59 4.74 -5.66 10.16
N ARG A 60 4.66 -6.72 10.98
CA ARG A 60 5.80 -7.56 11.33
C ARG A 60 6.19 -8.47 10.15
N GLY A 61 7.45 -8.41 9.77
CA GLY A 61 8.03 -9.23 8.72
C GLY A 61 8.85 -8.40 7.74
N THR A 62 9.03 -8.92 6.53
CA THR A 62 9.88 -8.30 5.52
C THR A 62 9.09 -7.31 4.68
N TRP A 63 9.50 -6.05 4.73
CA TRP A 63 9.08 -5.02 3.78
C TRP A 63 10.05 -5.01 2.60
N VAL A 64 9.50 -4.91 1.38
CA VAL A 64 10.30 -4.86 0.15
C VAL A 64 10.13 -3.49 -0.51
N LEU A 65 11.22 -2.75 -0.66
CA LEU A 65 11.27 -1.51 -1.43
C LEU A 65 11.89 -1.79 -2.79
N GLU A 66 11.13 -1.54 -3.86
CA GLU A 66 11.59 -1.67 -5.24
C GLU A 66 11.82 -0.27 -5.82
N VAL A 67 13.07 0.05 -6.17
CA VAL A 67 13.44 1.31 -6.81
C VAL A 67 14.05 0.99 -8.17
N GLY A 68 13.50 1.56 -9.23
CA GLY A 68 13.97 1.33 -10.58
C GLY A 68 13.69 2.48 -11.53
N PHE A 69 14.14 2.32 -12.77
CA PHE A 69 13.88 3.27 -13.85
C PHE A 69 12.88 2.70 -14.83
N VAL A 70 11.87 3.50 -15.18
CA VAL A 70 10.89 3.21 -16.23
C VAL A 70 10.98 4.35 -17.24
N GLY A 71 11.46 4.04 -18.44
CA GLY A 71 11.67 5.03 -19.49
C GLY A 71 12.28 4.40 -20.74
N ILE A 72 12.37 5.19 -21.80
CA ILE A 72 12.93 4.73 -23.09
C ILE A 72 14.46 4.70 -23.03
N LEU A 73 15.05 5.70 -22.38
CA LEU A 73 16.50 5.86 -22.29
C LEU A 73 17.03 5.25 -20.98
N PRO A 74 18.21 4.61 -21.01
CA PRO A 74 18.84 4.10 -19.80
C PRO A 74 19.19 5.27 -18.87
N GLN A 75 18.79 5.14 -17.60
CA GLN A 75 19.09 6.09 -16.55
C GLN A 75 20.01 5.45 -15.50
N LYS A 76 20.72 6.29 -14.75
CA LYS A 76 21.58 5.88 -13.64
C LYS A 76 21.15 6.59 -12.37
N GLY A 77 21.40 5.95 -11.23
CA GLY A 77 21.11 6.50 -9.92
C GLY A 77 21.62 5.60 -8.82
N VAL A 78 21.60 6.13 -7.61
CA VAL A 78 22.08 5.50 -6.38
C VAL A 78 21.05 5.76 -5.29
N LEU A 79 20.46 4.69 -4.77
CA LEU A 79 19.71 4.73 -3.52
C LEU A 79 20.74 4.86 -2.39
N LYS A 80 20.77 6.01 -1.72
CA LYS A 80 21.74 6.29 -0.66
C LYS A 80 21.29 5.76 0.68
N GLU A 81 20.04 6.02 1.03
CA GLU A 81 19.42 5.58 2.28
C GLU A 81 17.90 5.52 2.11
N TRP A 82 17.27 4.72 2.97
CA TRP A 82 15.84 4.77 3.16
C TRP A 82 15.48 4.39 4.61
N THR A 83 14.40 4.98 5.11
CA THR A 83 13.86 4.71 6.45
C THR A 83 12.40 4.33 6.33
N LEU A 84 12.03 3.18 6.89
CA LEU A 84 10.64 2.75 7.05
C LEU A 84 10.07 3.31 8.35
N MET A 85 8.96 4.05 8.27
CA MET A 85 8.24 4.56 9.43
C MET A 85 6.83 3.98 9.45
N LEU A 86 6.49 3.32 10.56
CA LEU A 86 5.21 2.65 10.77
C LEU A 86 4.40 3.45 11.78
N HIS A 87 3.20 3.87 11.37
CA HIS A 87 2.25 4.56 12.25
C HIS A 87 1.02 3.68 12.42
N GLY A 88 0.66 3.40 13.67
CA GLY A 88 -0.48 2.55 14.01
C GLY A 88 -0.70 2.50 15.52
N THR A 89 -1.52 1.56 15.96
CA THR A 89 -1.78 1.30 17.36
C THR A 89 -1.12 0.00 17.79
N GLN A 90 -0.76 -0.11 19.07
CA GLN A 90 -0.15 -1.34 19.61
C GLN A 90 -1.14 -2.51 19.61
N SER A 91 -2.39 -2.22 19.93
CA SER A 91 -3.52 -3.16 19.92
C SER A 91 -4.53 -2.75 18.86
N ALA A 92 -5.22 -3.73 18.27
CA ALA A 92 -6.28 -3.43 17.32
C ALA A 92 -7.43 -2.72 18.06
N PRO A 93 -7.87 -1.54 17.58
CA PRO A 93 -8.74 -0.65 18.34
C PRO A 93 -10.16 -1.20 18.58
N TYR A 94 -10.50 -2.36 18.01
CA TYR A 94 -11.85 -2.93 18.01
C TYR A 94 -11.97 -4.29 18.72
N ILE A 95 -10.90 -4.82 19.34
CA ILE A 95 -10.97 -6.16 19.97
C ILE A 95 -11.92 -6.17 21.18
N ASP A 96 -11.94 -5.08 21.96
CA ASP A 96 -12.77 -4.97 23.17
C ASP A 96 -14.11 -4.24 22.94
N GLN A 97 -14.39 -3.80 21.71
CA GLN A 97 -15.73 -3.35 21.35
C GLN A 97 -16.62 -4.57 21.10
N ILE A 98 -16.92 -5.28 22.19
CA ILE A 98 -18.22 -5.93 22.30
C ILE A 98 -19.22 -4.80 22.08
N VAL A 99 -19.87 -4.84 20.93
CA VAL A 99 -21.00 -3.98 20.59
C VAL A 99 -22.04 -4.16 21.70
N LYS A 100 -21.95 -3.35 22.76
CA LYS A 100 -22.95 -3.36 23.83
C LYS A 100 -24.29 -2.85 23.29
N ASP A 101 -24.22 -1.97 22.29
CA ASP A 101 -25.38 -1.42 21.59
C ASP A 101 -25.37 -1.85 20.13
N TYR A 102 -26.26 -2.78 19.76
CA TYR A 102 -26.53 -3.21 18.38
C TYR A 102 -26.78 -2.06 17.39
N GLN A 103 -27.04 -0.84 17.89
CA GLN A 103 -27.29 0.37 17.12
C GLN A 103 -26.04 1.25 16.92
N SER A 104 -24.88 0.88 17.46
CA SER A 104 -23.65 1.68 17.25
C SER A 104 -23.27 1.71 15.76
N LYS A 105 -22.80 2.87 15.28
CA LYS A 105 -22.39 3.03 13.87
C LYS A 105 -21.39 1.95 13.44
N LEU A 106 -20.45 1.58 14.31
CA LEU A 106 -19.49 0.52 14.02
C LEU A 106 -20.16 -0.86 13.85
N ALA A 107 -21.18 -1.17 14.65
CA ALA A 107 -21.93 -2.42 14.52
C ALA A 107 -22.72 -2.47 13.21
N MET A 108 -23.31 -1.34 12.82
CA MET A 108 -24.00 -1.20 11.54
C MET A 108 -23.02 -1.37 10.37
N THR A 109 -21.87 -0.69 10.39
CA THR A 109 -20.84 -0.84 9.35
C THR A 109 -20.32 -2.27 9.25
N LYS A 110 -20.04 -2.93 10.38
CA LYS A 110 -19.56 -4.32 10.38
C LYS A 110 -20.62 -5.31 9.89
N LYS A 111 -21.90 -5.03 10.16
CA LYS A 111 -23.01 -5.81 9.63
C LYS A 111 -23.11 -5.66 8.11
N GLU A 112 -22.99 -4.43 7.61
CA GLU A 112 -23.02 -4.11 6.18
C GLU A 112 -21.85 -4.76 5.42
N GLU A 113 -20.61 -4.67 5.95
CA GLU A 113 -19.44 -5.36 5.40
C GLU A 113 -19.62 -6.89 5.34
N LEU A 114 -20.19 -7.49 6.40
CA LEU A 114 -20.45 -8.93 6.44
C LEU A 114 -21.57 -9.36 5.46
N GLU A 115 -22.58 -8.52 5.26
CA GLU A 115 -23.65 -8.76 4.28
C GLU A 115 -23.09 -8.69 2.84
N GLU A 116 -22.24 -7.71 2.54
CA GLU A 116 -21.55 -7.61 1.25
C GLU A 116 -20.62 -8.81 0.99
N GLU A 117 -19.81 -9.21 1.97
CA GLU A 117 -18.93 -10.40 1.84
C GLU A 117 -19.74 -11.69 1.60
N LEU A 118 -20.89 -11.83 2.26
CA LEU A 118 -21.77 -12.98 2.09
C LEU A 118 -22.39 -12.99 0.69
N ASP A 119 -22.87 -11.85 0.20
CA ASP A 119 -23.45 -11.72 -1.13
C ASP A 119 -22.43 -12.03 -2.22
N GLU A 120 -21.20 -11.52 -2.09
CA GLU A 120 -20.11 -11.86 -3.00
C GLU A 120 -19.75 -13.36 -2.99
N ALA A 121 -19.73 -13.98 -1.80
CA ALA A 121 -19.42 -15.40 -1.65
C ALA A 121 -20.52 -16.30 -2.26
N VAL A 122 -21.78 -15.90 -2.11
CA VAL A 122 -22.94 -16.56 -2.73
C VAL A 122 -22.86 -16.43 -4.24
N GLU A 123 -22.58 -15.23 -4.77
CA GLU A 123 -22.46 -15.01 -6.21
C GLU A 123 -21.30 -15.80 -6.82
N ARG A 124 -20.15 -15.85 -6.15
CA ARG A 124 -19.01 -16.70 -6.54
C ARG A 124 -19.40 -18.18 -6.57
N SER A 125 -20.16 -18.65 -5.59
CA SER A 125 -20.62 -20.04 -5.54
C SER A 125 -21.63 -20.36 -6.65
N LEU A 126 -22.59 -19.47 -6.91
CA LEU A 126 -23.57 -19.63 -7.99
C LEU A 126 -22.89 -19.67 -9.37
N LYS A 127 -21.95 -18.76 -9.63
CA LYS A 127 -21.14 -18.75 -10.87
C LYS A 127 -20.34 -20.04 -11.04
N SER A 128 -19.79 -20.58 -9.96
CA SER A 128 -19.06 -21.87 -9.97
C SER A 128 -19.97 -23.07 -10.30
N ILE A 129 -21.21 -23.06 -9.83
CA ILE A 129 -22.19 -24.13 -10.11
C ILE A 129 -22.71 -24.02 -11.54
N LEU A 130 -23.00 -22.82 -12.03
CA LEU A 130 -23.51 -22.58 -13.38
C LEU A 130 -22.47 -22.90 -14.47
N ASN A 131 -21.18 -22.69 -14.20
CA ASN A 131 -20.09 -23.02 -15.13
C ASN A 131 -19.70 -24.52 -15.14
N LYS A 132 -20.38 -25.37 -14.35
CA LYS A 132 -20.12 -26.82 -14.26
C LYS A 132 -21.12 -27.69 -15.03
N ASN A 133 -22.09 -27.08 -15.72
CA ASN A 133 -22.99 -27.74 -16.68
C ASN A 133 -22.62 -27.35 -18.12
#